data_AF-A0A928MYE2-F1
#
_entry.id   AF-A0A928MYE2-F1
#
_cell.length_a   1.000
_cell.length_b   1.000
_cell.length_c   1.000
_cell.angle_alpha   90.00
_cell.angle_beta   90.00
_cell.angle_gamma   90.00
#
_symmetry.space_group_name_H-M   'P 1'
#
loop_
_entity.id
_entity.type
_entity.pdbx_description
1 polymer ?
#
loop_
_entity_poly.entity_id
_entity_poly.type
_entity_poly.pdbx_seq_one_letter_code
_entity_poly.pdbx_strand_id
1 'polypeptide(L)'
;MSVPPFIAYLLIVNTLGLLFPLVNKYAKKGFFDIITAIIAALGGSVGAILGIIFFDRKSTKENMLSRILIICLFIIQAVILLYVKGKHQEGFNFNIIAFFKEHFFFFCYLILINIMATVSFGLDKFYAVKEKSRIPIILLIGIAFMGGTLGAIAGMYLFRHKTQKSYFNVGLRVILITQLVVLLYIMNI
;
A
#
# COMPACT_ATOMS: atom_id res chain seq x y z
N MET A 1 -33.70 -9.37 -15.85
CA MET A 1 -32.55 -10.17 -15.36
C MET A 1 -32.31 -9.78 -13.91
N SER A 2 -32.55 -10.68 -12.96
CA SER A 2 -32.21 -10.43 -11.55
C SER A 2 -30.69 -10.40 -11.39
N VAL A 3 -30.16 -9.33 -10.83
CA VAL A 3 -28.73 -9.21 -10.54
C VAL A 3 -28.38 -10.23 -9.43
N PRO A 4 -27.32 -11.04 -9.57
CA PRO A 4 -26.88 -11.95 -8.51
C PRO A 4 -26.65 -11.19 -7.19
N PRO A 5 -27.02 -11.75 -6.02
CA PRO A 5 -26.90 -11.07 -4.74
C PRO A 5 -25.47 -10.56 -4.45
N PHE A 6 -24.46 -11.33 -4.87
CA PHE A 6 -23.05 -10.95 -4.73
C PHE A 6 -22.65 -9.73 -5.58
N ILE A 7 -23.18 -9.63 -6.81
CA ILE A 7 -22.91 -8.49 -7.69
C ILE A 7 -23.61 -7.24 -7.15
N ALA A 8 -24.84 -7.37 -6.66
CA ALA A 8 -25.56 -6.29 -6.01
C ALA A 8 -24.80 -5.78 -4.76
N TYR A 9 -24.29 -6.69 -3.94
CA TYR A 9 -23.42 -6.35 -2.80
C TYR A 9 -22.18 -5.55 -3.23
N LEU A 10 -21.42 -6.03 -4.22
CA LEU A 10 -20.21 -5.34 -4.68
C LEU A 10 -20.50 -3.95 -5.25
N LEU A 11 -21.62 -3.80 -5.96
CA LEU A 11 -22.07 -2.49 -6.45
C LEU A 11 -22.37 -1.53 -5.30
N ILE A 12 -23.09 -2.00 -4.27
CA ILE A 12 -23.41 -1.19 -3.09
C ILE A 12 -22.12 -0.77 -2.34
N VAL A 13 -21.21 -1.69 -2.07
CA VAL A 13 -20.00 -1.38 -1.30
C VAL A 13 -19.06 -0.45 -2.08
N ASN A 14 -18.94 -0.60 -3.40
CA ASN A 14 -18.13 0.31 -4.23
C ASN A 14 -18.78 1.68 -4.42
N THR A 15 -20.10 1.76 -4.55
CA THR A 15 -20.80 3.06 -4.59
C THR A 15 -20.65 3.81 -3.27
N LEU A 16 -20.79 3.14 -2.13
CA LEU A 16 -20.49 3.72 -0.82
C LEU A 16 -19.02 4.18 -0.74
N GLY A 17 -18.08 3.35 -1.22
CA GLY A 17 -16.66 3.69 -1.26
C GLY A 17 -16.36 4.97 -2.05
N LEU A 18 -17.13 5.25 -3.11
CA LEU A 18 -17.04 6.50 -3.88
C LEU A 18 -17.62 7.71 -3.13
N LEU A 19 -18.75 7.51 -2.44
CA LEU A 19 -19.51 8.58 -1.79
C LEU A 19 -18.84 9.13 -0.52
N PHE A 20 -18.20 8.28 0.29
CA PHE A 20 -17.60 8.75 1.56
C PHE A 20 -16.43 9.74 1.38
N PRO A 21 -15.51 9.58 0.42
CA PRO A 21 -14.53 10.60 0.06
C PRO A 21 -15.16 11.92 -0.41
N LEU A 22 -16.30 11.86 -1.13
CA LEU A 22 -17.06 13.05 -1.51
C LEU A 22 -17.60 13.77 -0.27
N VAL A 23 -18.18 13.06 0.68
CA VAL A 23 -18.67 13.66 1.95
C VAL A 23 -17.51 14.24 2.75
N ASN A 24 -16.36 13.55 2.81
CA ASN A 24 -15.19 14.03 3.54
C ASN A 24 -14.67 15.37 3.00
N LYS A 25 -14.73 15.59 1.67
CA LYS A 25 -14.35 16.86 1.04
C LYS A 25 -15.07 18.07 1.66
N TYR A 26 -16.35 17.92 2.00
CA TYR A 26 -17.16 18.98 2.59
C TYR A 26 -17.08 19.02 4.12
N ALA A 27 -17.12 17.85 4.76
CA ALA A 27 -17.14 17.76 6.21
C ALA A 27 -15.76 17.99 6.87
N LYS A 28 -14.65 17.74 6.14
CA LYS A 28 -13.26 17.81 6.62
C LYS A 28 -13.04 17.08 7.95
N LYS A 29 -13.62 15.88 8.08
CA LYS A 29 -13.51 15.05 9.29
C LYS A 29 -12.77 13.76 8.98
N GLY A 30 -11.61 13.54 9.61
CA GLY A 30 -10.81 12.32 9.44
C GLY A 30 -11.54 11.01 9.77
N PHE A 31 -12.68 11.06 10.46
CA PHE A 31 -13.57 9.92 10.66
C PHE A 31 -14.04 9.27 9.33
N PHE A 32 -14.31 10.08 8.30
CA PHE A 32 -14.75 9.56 7.00
C PHE A 32 -13.64 8.81 6.25
N ASP A 33 -12.37 9.15 6.51
CA ASP A 33 -11.23 8.40 5.97
C ASP A 33 -11.16 6.98 6.55
N ILE A 34 -11.50 6.82 7.83
CA ILE A 34 -11.57 5.51 8.50
C ILE A 34 -12.74 4.69 7.93
N ILE A 35 -13.93 5.31 7.78
CA ILE A 35 -15.09 4.64 7.17
C ILE A 35 -14.74 4.16 5.76
N THR A 36 -14.09 5.01 4.96
CA THR A 36 -13.67 4.65 3.59
C THR A 36 -12.72 3.45 3.60
N ALA A 37 -11.79 3.38 4.56
CA ALA A 37 -10.90 2.23 4.70
C ALA A 37 -11.64 0.94 5.10
N ILE A 38 -12.65 1.02 5.98
CA ILE A 38 -13.49 -0.13 6.35
C ILE A 38 -14.28 -0.63 5.13
N ILE A 39 -14.89 0.28 4.36
CA ILE A 39 -15.62 -0.06 3.13
C ILE A 39 -14.68 -0.69 2.11
N ALA A 40 -13.46 -0.16 1.97
CA ALA A 40 -12.45 -0.76 1.10
C ALA A 40 -12.11 -2.19 1.53
N ALA A 41 -11.99 -2.46 2.84
CA ALA A 41 -11.73 -3.80 3.37
C ALA A 41 -12.87 -4.79 3.07
N LEU A 42 -14.12 -4.31 3.02
CA LEU A 42 -15.30 -5.10 2.65
C LEU A 42 -15.42 -5.37 1.12
N GLY A 43 -14.46 -4.93 0.30
CA GLY A 43 -14.49 -5.14 -1.16
C GLY A 43 -14.84 -3.88 -1.98
N GLY A 44 -15.01 -2.74 -1.33
CA GLY A 44 -15.25 -1.44 -1.98
C GLY A 44 -13.99 -0.68 -2.40
N SER A 45 -12.84 -1.35 -2.50
CA SER A 45 -11.54 -0.68 -2.67
C SER A 45 -11.44 0.10 -3.98
N VAL A 46 -12.07 -0.38 -5.06
CA VAL A 46 -12.12 0.30 -6.37
C VAL A 46 -12.86 1.63 -6.26
N GLY A 47 -14.06 1.60 -5.68
CA GLY A 47 -14.87 2.80 -5.43
C GLY A 47 -14.16 3.80 -4.51
N ALA A 48 -13.51 3.31 -3.45
CA ALA A 48 -12.73 4.13 -2.53
C ALA A 48 -11.56 4.85 -3.23
N ILE A 49 -10.80 4.16 -4.08
CA ILE A 49 -9.71 4.76 -4.86
C ILE A 49 -10.25 5.82 -5.82
N LEU A 50 -11.30 5.50 -6.58
CA LEU A 50 -11.93 6.44 -7.49
C LEU A 50 -12.43 7.68 -6.74
N GLY A 51 -13.06 7.51 -5.58
CA GLY A 51 -13.57 8.61 -4.77
C GLY A 51 -12.44 9.54 -4.30
N ILE A 52 -11.32 8.98 -3.85
CA ILE A 52 -10.14 9.77 -3.46
C ILE A 52 -9.58 10.55 -4.65
N ILE A 53 -9.43 9.90 -5.82
CA ILE A 53 -8.88 10.56 -7.02
C ILE A 53 -9.77 11.72 -7.50
N PHE A 54 -11.10 11.55 -7.47
CA PHE A 54 -12.03 12.58 -7.95
C PHE A 54 -12.25 13.71 -6.93
N PHE A 55 -12.40 13.38 -5.64
CA PHE A 55 -12.91 14.33 -4.65
C PHE A 55 -11.88 14.79 -3.62
N ASP A 56 -10.89 13.97 -3.28
CA ASP A 56 -9.87 14.29 -2.29
C ASP A 56 -8.44 14.00 -2.79
N ARG A 57 -7.92 14.83 -3.70
CA ARG A 57 -6.58 14.61 -4.28
C ARG A 57 -5.44 14.93 -3.30
N LYS A 58 -5.67 15.70 -2.23
CA LYS A 58 -4.58 16.24 -1.41
C LYS A 58 -4.17 15.27 -0.30
N SER A 59 -3.01 14.64 -0.45
CA SER A 59 -2.41 13.79 0.60
C SER A 59 -1.86 14.64 1.75
N THR A 60 -2.55 14.62 2.89
CA THR A 60 -2.14 15.26 4.15
C THR A 60 -1.73 14.17 5.16
N LYS A 61 -0.97 14.54 6.21
CA LYS A 61 -0.46 13.56 7.19
C LYS A 61 -1.57 12.75 7.88
N GLU A 62 -2.77 13.32 7.99
CA GLU A 62 -3.93 12.70 8.66
C GLU A 62 -4.58 11.62 7.78
N ASN A 63 -4.69 11.85 6.47
CA ASN A 63 -5.31 10.92 5.53
C ASN A 63 -4.30 9.97 4.84
N MET A 64 -2.99 10.10 5.08
CA MET A 64 -2.00 9.22 4.43
C MET A 64 -2.17 7.76 4.83
N LEU A 65 -2.45 7.46 6.11
CA LEU A 65 -2.57 6.07 6.56
C LEU A 65 -3.74 5.36 5.86
N SER A 66 -4.92 5.98 5.84
CA SER A 66 -6.11 5.42 5.17
C SER A 66 -5.86 5.20 3.68
N ARG A 67 -5.20 6.16 3.00
CA ARG A 67 -4.82 6.01 1.58
C ARG A 67 -3.91 4.81 1.33
N ILE A 68 -2.88 4.63 2.17
CA ILE A 68 -1.97 3.48 2.07
C ILE A 68 -2.75 2.18 2.26
N LEU A 69 -3.60 2.11 3.28
CA LEU A 69 -4.44 0.94 3.56
C LEU A 69 -5.34 0.61 2.36
N ILE A 70 -6.02 1.61 1.79
CA ILE A 70 -6.92 1.42 0.64
C ILE A 70 -6.18 0.89 -0.57
N ILE A 71 -4.99 1.43 -0.89
CA ILE A 71 -4.16 0.95 -2.01
C ILE A 71 -3.70 -0.49 -1.76
N CYS A 72 -3.22 -0.80 -0.56
CA CYS A 72 -2.79 -2.15 -0.21
C CYS A 72 -3.95 -3.17 -0.30
N LEU A 73 -5.14 -2.80 0.20
CA LEU A 73 -6.34 -3.64 0.12
C LEU A 73 -6.78 -3.88 -1.32
N PHE A 74 -6.68 -2.86 -2.19
CA PHE A 74 -6.96 -3.02 -3.61
C PHE A 74 -6.01 -4.03 -4.27
N ILE A 75 -4.71 -3.94 -3.99
CA ILE A 75 -3.71 -4.89 -4.51
C ILE A 75 -4.03 -6.32 -4.02
N ILE A 76 -4.30 -6.50 -2.73
CA ILE A 76 -4.64 -7.81 -2.16
C ILE A 76 -5.92 -8.38 -2.80
N GLN A 77 -6.97 -7.56 -2.95
CA GLN A 77 -8.21 -7.98 -3.61
C GLN A 77 -7.99 -8.33 -5.08
N ALA A 78 -7.13 -7.60 -5.79
CA ALA A 78 -6.76 -7.93 -7.16
C ALA A 78 -6.03 -9.27 -7.25
N VAL A 79 -5.09 -9.55 -6.33
CA VAL A 79 -4.40 -10.85 -6.22
C VAL A 79 -5.39 -11.97 -5.94
N ILE A 80 -6.32 -11.78 -4.99
CA ILE A 80 -7.37 -12.77 -4.68
C ILE A 80 -8.28 -13.02 -5.89
N LEU A 81 -8.64 -11.97 -6.63
CA LEU A 81 -9.48 -12.10 -7.83
C LEU A 81 -8.75 -12.87 -8.93
N LEU A 82 -7.48 -12.52 -9.19
CA LEU A 82 -6.64 -13.30 -10.08
C LEU A 82 -6.53 -14.74 -9.59
N TYR A 83 -6.56 -14.93 -8.28
CA TYR A 83 -6.46 -16.25 -7.69
C TYR A 83 -7.67 -17.12 -8.04
N VAL A 84 -8.84 -16.61 -7.73
CA VAL A 84 -10.13 -17.26 -8.01
C VAL A 84 -10.37 -17.50 -9.51
N LYS A 85 -9.78 -16.68 -10.39
CA LYS A 85 -9.82 -16.90 -11.85
C LYS A 85 -9.01 -18.10 -12.36
N GLY A 86 -8.32 -18.82 -11.47
CA GLY A 86 -7.60 -20.04 -11.81
C GLY A 86 -6.24 -19.80 -12.47
N LYS A 87 -5.64 -18.62 -12.29
CA LYS A 87 -4.27 -18.35 -12.76
C LYS A 87 -3.24 -18.83 -11.72
N HIS A 88 -3.20 -20.14 -11.47
CA HIS A 88 -2.18 -20.78 -10.63
C HIS A 88 -1.76 -22.13 -11.15
N GLN A 89 -0.60 -22.52 -10.68
CA GLN A 89 -0.15 -23.91 -10.69
C GLN A 89 -0.92 -24.74 -9.64
N GLU A 90 -1.11 -26.02 -9.89
CA GLU A 90 -1.88 -26.94 -9.02
C GLU A 90 -1.22 -27.20 -7.64
N GLY A 91 0.02 -26.73 -7.43
CA GLY A 91 0.74 -26.86 -6.17
C GLY A 91 1.49 -25.58 -5.78
N PHE A 92 1.62 -25.35 -4.47
CA PHE A 92 2.38 -24.22 -3.95
C PHE A 92 3.90 -24.49 -3.98
N ASN A 93 4.63 -23.67 -4.73
CA ASN A 93 6.09 -23.61 -4.70
C ASN A 93 6.57 -22.55 -3.71
N PHE A 94 7.27 -23.00 -2.65
CA PHE A 94 7.86 -22.13 -1.62
C PHE A 94 9.38 -21.97 -1.77
N ASN A 95 9.95 -22.37 -2.92
CA ASN A 95 11.40 -22.28 -3.14
C ASN A 95 11.84 -20.85 -3.49
N ILE A 96 11.85 -19.98 -2.48
CA ILE A 96 12.27 -18.58 -2.57
C ILE A 96 13.69 -18.46 -3.15
N ILE A 97 14.61 -19.33 -2.73
CA ILE A 97 16.01 -19.29 -3.19
C ILE A 97 16.10 -19.64 -4.68
N ALA A 98 15.33 -20.61 -5.16
CA ALA A 98 15.31 -20.99 -6.57
C ALA A 98 14.75 -19.86 -7.42
N PHE A 99 13.63 -19.26 -6.98
CA PHE A 99 13.00 -18.12 -7.63
C PHE A 99 13.97 -16.93 -7.78
N PHE A 100 14.69 -16.56 -6.73
CA PHE A 100 15.66 -15.45 -6.81
C PHE A 100 16.90 -15.77 -7.63
N LYS A 101 17.31 -17.04 -7.69
CA LYS A 101 18.41 -17.48 -8.58
C LYS A 101 18.01 -17.36 -10.05
N GLU A 102 16.80 -17.79 -10.38
CA GLU A 102 16.25 -17.68 -11.74
C GLU A 102 16.05 -16.22 -12.14
N HIS A 103 15.62 -15.37 -11.20
CA HIS A 103 15.38 -13.94 -11.41
C HIS A 103 16.48 -13.05 -10.81
N PHE A 104 17.74 -13.30 -11.19
CA PHE A 104 18.89 -12.57 -10.66
C PHE A 104 18.76 -11.04 -10.80
N PHE A 105 18.31 -10.53 -11.95
CA PHE A 105 18.11 -9.09 -12.16
C PHE A 105 17.12 -8.47 -11.19
N PHE A 106 16.03 -9.19 -10.89
CA PHE A 106 15.03 -8.75 -9.92
C PHE A 106 15.60 -8.72 -8.51
N PHE A 107 16.41 -9.71 -8.13
CA PHE A 107 17.11 -9.73 -6.85
C PHE A 107 18.07 -8.53 -6.70
N CYS A 108 18.89 -8.23 -7.71
CA CYS A 108 19.76 -7.06 -7.72
C CYS A 108 18.97 -5.75 -7.61
N TYR A 109 17.86 -5.63 -8.34
CA TYR A 109 16.95 -4.48 -8.23
C TYR A 109 16.43 -4.31 -6.79
N LEU A 110 15.98 -5.39 -6.14
CA LEU A 110 15.52 -5.35 -4.76
C LEU A 110 16.62 -4.89 -3.79
N ILE A 111 17.86 -5.33 -3.97
CA ILE A 111 18.97 -4.85 -3.14
C ILE A 111 19.17 -3.33 -3.32
N LEU A 112 19.24 -2.87 -4.57
CA LEU A 112 19.47 -1.46 -4.88
C LEU A 112 18.36 -0.56 -4.31
N ILE A 113 17.10 -0.92 -4.50
CA ILE A 113 15.97 -0.11 -4.00
C ILE A 113 15.92 -0.08 -2.47
N ASN A 114 16.33 -1.16 -1.78
CA ASN A 114 16.40 -1.19 -0.32
C ASN A 114 17.58 -0.34 0.22
N ILE A 115 18.71 -0.31 -0.47
CA ILE A 115 19.81 0.62 -0.15
C ILE A 115 19.33 2.07 -0.33
N MET A 116 18.70 2.38 -1.45
CA MET A 116 18.13 3.71 -1.72
C MET A 116 17.11 4.13 -0.66
N ALA A 117 16.23 3.22 -0.23
CA ALA A 117 15.26 3.47 0.83
C ALA A 117 15.95 3.81 2.15
N THR A 118 16.93 3.02 2.56
CA THR A 118 17.71 3.24 3.79
C THR A 118 18.41 4.60 3.77
N VAL A 119 19.09 4.92 2.65
CA VAL A 119 19.77 6.21 2.46
C VAL A 119 18.79 7.37 2.50
N SER A 120 17.63 7.24 1.85
CA SER A 120 16.59 8.29 1.84
C SER A 120 16.09 8.62 3.25
N PHE A 121 15.89 7.61 4.11
CA PHE A 121 15.51 7.83 5.52
C PHE A 121 16.64 8.49 6.31
N GLY A 122 17.90 8.14 6.04
CA GLY A 122 19.07 8.78 6.66
C GLY A 122 19.22 10.26 6.25
N LEU A 123 19.08 10.55 4.95
CA LEU A 123 19.10 11.91 4.42
C LEU A 123 17.96 12.76 4.98
N ASP A 124 16.76 12.20 5.13
CA ASP A 124 15.64 12.91 5.73
C ASP A 124 15.92 13.29 7.21
N LYS A 125 16.59 12.41 7.98
CA LYS A 125 17.05 12.77 9.33
C LYS A 125 18.14 13.85 9.29
N PHE A 126 19.11 13.72 8.40
CA PHE A 126 20.19 14.70 8.26
C PHE A 126 19.67 16.10 7.90
N TYR A 127 18.73 16.19 6.97
CA TYR A 127 18.07 17.45 6.62
C TYR A 127 17.22 18.00 7.76
N ALA A 128 16.58 17.14 8.56
CA ALA A 128 15.87 17.57 9.76
C ALA A 128 16.79 18.19 10.82
N VAL A 129 18.01 17.67 10.97
CA VAL A 129 19.02 18.22 11.90
C VAL A 129 19.64 19.51 11.37
N LYS A 130 19.90 19.59 10.06
CA LYS A 130 20.49 20.78 9.42
C LYS A 130 19.46 21.87 9.05
N GLU A 131 18.22 21.75 9.53
CA GLU A 131 17.10 22.65 9.20
C GLU A 131 16.90 22.90 7.69
N LYS A 132 17.29 21.92 6.88
CA LYS A 132 17.10 21.97 5.42
C LYS A 132 15.71 21.46 5.04
N SER A 133 15.32 21.71 3.79
CA SER A 133 14.08 21.18 3.22
C SER A 133 14.03 19.66 3.37
N ARG A 134 12.94 19.16 3.98
CA ARG A 134 12.76 17.73 4.28
C ARG A 134 12.31 16.97 3.03
N ILE A 135 12.58 15.68 2.99
CA ILE A 135 12.14 14.84 1.87
C ILE A 135 10.62 14.63 2.02
N PRO A 136 9.83 14.84 0.95
CA PRO A 136 8.38 14.68 1.01
C PRO A 136 8.02 13.23 1.36
N ILE A 137 7.02 13.07 2.22
CA ILE A 137 6.56 11.76 2.72
C ILE A 137 6.16 10.83 1.57
N ILE A 138 5.56 11.40 0.52
CA ILE A 138 5.12 10.66 -0.68
C ILE A 138 6.32 9.95 -1.35
N LEU A 139 7.50 10.57 -1.39
CA LEU A 139 8.70 9.91 -1.95
C LEU A 139 9.19 8.77 -1.06
N LEU A 140 9.25 8.96 0.27
CA LEU A 140 9.69 7.90 1.20
C LEU A 140 8.77 6.67 1.11
N ILE A 141 7.46 6.91 1.10
CA ILE A 141 6.46 5.83 1.02
C ILE A 141 6.43 5.23 -0.39
N GLY A 142 6.62 6.04 -1.43
CA GLY A 142 6.71 5.57 -2.82
C GLY A 142 7.88 4.61 -3.05
N ILE A 143 9.08 4.95 -2.53
CA ILE A 143 10.26 4.07 -2.61
C ILE A 143 10.00 2.74 -1.85
N ALA A 144 9.29 2.80 -0.72
CA ALA A 144 8.89 1.58 -0.01
C ALA A 144 7.96 0.72 -0.88
N PHE A 145 6.91 1.31 -1.48
CA PHE A 145 6.00 0.60 -2.39
C PHE A 145 6.71 -0.05 -3.60
N MET A 146 7.76 0.57 -4.14
CA MET A 146 8.55 0.05 -5.26
C MET A 146 9.41 -1.19 -4.92
N GLY A 147 9.44 -1.62 -3.65
CA GLY A 147 10.21 -2.79 -3.19
C GLY A 147 11.24 -2.46 -2.10
N GLY A 148 11.36 -1.19 -1.71
CA GLY A 148 12.31 -0.72 -0.70
C GLY A 148 11.84 -0.83 0.75
N THR A 149 10.77 -1.57 1.04
CA THR A 149 10.12 -1.57 2.37
C THR A 149 11.04 -2.06 3.48
N LEU A 150 11.86 -3.09 3.23
CA LEU A 150 12.80 -3.62 4.24
C LEU A 150 13.87 -2.58 4.60
N GLY A 151 14.44 -1.89 3.60
CA GLY A 151 15.39 -0.81 3.77
C GLY A 151 14.76 0.43 4.41
N ALA A 152 13.51 0.75 4.08
CA ALA A 152 12.76 1.82 4.74
C ALA A 152 12.56 1.54 6.23
N ILE A 153 12.16 0.31 6.59
CA ILE A 153 12.01 -0.13 7.99
C ILE A 153 13.38 -0.09 8.69
N ALA A 154 14.42 -0.66 8.08
CA ALA A 154 15.77 -0.65 8.63
C ALA A 154 16.29 0.77 8.88
N GLY A 155 16.18 1.65 7.88
CA GLY A 155 16.54 3.07 8.01
C GLY A 155 15.75 3.78 9.11
N MET A 156 14.44 3.54 9.20
CA MET A 156 13.59 4.12 10.25
C MET A 156 14.10 3.76 11.66
N TYR A 157 14.44 2.50 11.90
CA TYR A 157 14.93 2.02 13.20
C TYR A 157 16.38 2.42 13.47
N LEU A 158 17.29 2.28 12.49
CA LEU A 158 18.70 2.67 12.61
C LEU A 158 18.86 4.14 12.97
N PHE A 159 18.11 5.00 12.29
CA PHE A 159 18.16 6.43 12.53
C PHE A 159 17.20 6.87 13.65
N ARG A 160 16.42 5.96 14.25
CA ARG A 160 15.35 6.26 15.24
C ARG A 160 14.48 7.44 14.81
N HIS A 161 14.20 7.54 13.52
CA HIS A 161 13.53 8.68 12.91
C HIS A 161 12.11 8.27 12.51
N LYS A 162 11.10 9.04 12.93
CA LYS A 162 9.68 8.80 12.58
C LYS A 162 9.08 7.46 13.03
N THR A 163 9.68 6.77 14.01
CA THR A 163 9.19 5.50 14.58
C THR A 163 7.81 5.58 15.24
N GLN A 164 7.42 6.75 15.77
CA GLN A 164 6.11 6.96 16.41
C GLN A 164 5.01 7.43 15.46
N LYS A 165 5.30 7.69 14.18
CA LYS A 165 4.28 8.16 13.23
C LYS A 165 3.53 6.96 12.65
N SER A 166 2.23 6.87 12.93
CA SER A 166 1.38 5.72 12.56
C SER A 166 1.43 5.39 11.07
N TYR A 167 1.37 6.39 10.18
CA TYR A 167 1.47 6.18 8.72
C TYR A 167 2.84 5.66 8.25
N PHE A 168 3.90 5.81 9.04
CA PHE A 168 5.18 5.14 8.77
C PHE A 168 5.23 3.77 9.43
N ASN A 169 4.92 3.67 10.73
CA ASN A 169 5.03 2.40 11.45
C ASN A 169 4.02 1.35 10.95
N VAL A 170 2.74 1.68 10.89
CA VAL A 170 1.69 0.80 10.38
C VAL A 170 1.73 0.74 8.86
N GLY A 171 1.89 1.88 8.19
CA GLY A 171 1.91 1.94 6.72
C GLY A 171 2.99 1.06 6.10
N LEU A 172 4.24 1.15 6.58
CA LEU A 172 5.33 0.30 6.06
C LEU A 172 5.08 -1.19 6.32
N ARG A 173 4.53 -1.56 7.49
CA ARG A 173 4.20 -2.96 7.80
C ARG A 173 3.12 -3.51 6.86
N VAL A 174 2.08 -2.73 6.57
CA VAL A 174 1.01 -3.16 5.65
C VAL A 174 1.53 -3.25 4.22
N ILE A 175 2.40 -2.34 3.78
CA ILE A 175 3.07 -2.42 2.48
C ILE A 175 3.91 -3.71 2.39
N LEU A 176 4.66 -4.05 3.45
CA LEU A 176 5.45 -5.27 3.50
C LEU A 176 4.58 -6.52 3.34
N ILE A 177 3.46 -6.61 4.08
CA ILE A 177 2.52 -7.73 3.96
C ILE A 177 1.98 -7.81 2.53
N THR A 178 1.62 -6.68 1.94
CA THR A 178 1.11 -6.62 0.57
C THR A 178 2.15 -7.11 -0.44
N GLN A 179 3.43 -6.71 -0.29
CA GLN A 179 4.53 -7.17 -1.14
C GLN A 179 4.77 -8.68 -1.00
N LEU A 180 4.66 -9.23 0.22
CA LEU A 180 4.77 -10.68 0.44
C LEU A 180 3.63 -11.44 -0.25
N VAL A 181 2.37 -10.96 -0.15
CA VAL A 181 1.22 -11.57 -0.83
C VAL A 181 1.42 -11.57 -2.35
N VAL A 182 1.88 -10.44 -2.91
CA VAL A 182 2.16 -10.32 -4.35
C VAL A 182 3.31 -11.23 -4.76
N LEU A 183 4.40 -11.29 -4.00
CA LEU A 183 5.54 -12.16 -4.28
C LEU A 183 5.13 -13.63 -4.28
N LEU A 184 4.38 -14.07 -3.26
CA LEU A 184 3.85 -15.43 -3.20
C LEU A 184 2.96 -15.75 -4.39
N TYR A 185 2.09 -14.83 -4.80
CA TYR A 185 1.27 -15.04 -6.01
C TYR A 185 2.13 -15.19 -7.27
N ILE A 186 3.14 -14.32 -7.47
CA ILE A 186 4.04 -14.38 -8.63
C ILE A 186 4.88 -15.66 -8.63
N MET A 187 5.29 -16.17 -7.46
CA MET A 187 6.02 -17.43 -7.36
C MET A 187 5.15 -18.66 -7.72
N ASN A 188 3.82 -18.52 -7.71
CA ASN A 188 2.85 -19.61 -7.84
C ASN A 188 1.91 -19.44 -9.05
N ILE A 189 2.29 -18.58 -10.00
CA ILE A 189 1.62 -18.44 -11.29
C ILE A 189 2.26 -19.36 -12.33
#